data_AF-A0A4R5UPS0-F1
#
_entry.id   AF-A0A4R5UPS0-F1
#
_cell.length_a   1.000
_cell.length_b   1.000
_cell.length_c   1.000
_cell.angle_alpha   90.00
_cell.angle_beta   90.00
_cell.angle_gamma   90.00
#
_symmetry.space_group_name_H-M   'P 1'
#
loop_
_entity.id
_entity.type
_entity.pdbx_description
1 polymer ?
#
loop_
_entity_poly.entity_id
_entity_poly.type
_entity_poly.pdbx_seq_one_letter_code
_entity_poly.pdbx_strand_id
1 'polypeptide(L)'
;MSSECGPYLQMGKLAQQLANHFQKDPNLALEPLLAHFMEEVEVNLAADTFDHAGFIQRIQNPLKIAANATGKPRRKQFLLAMVDALNGRMEEVQGGQELNV
;
A
#
# COMPACT_ATOMS: atom_id res chain seq x y z
N MET A 1 -0.49 22.80 -15.54
CA MET A 1 -0.50 22.43 -14.11
C MET A 1 -0.62 20.92 -14.04
N SER A 2 0.35 20.23 -13.44
CA SER A 2 0.60 18.80 -13.65
C SER A 2 -0.41 17.91 -12.91
N SER A 3 -1.51 17.58 -13.58
CA SER A 3 -2.59 16.72 -13.08
C SER A 3 -2.26 15.21 -13.11
N GLU A 4 -1.00 14.81 -13.27
CA GLU A 4 -0.67 13.46 -13.77
C GLU A 4 0.33 12.66 -12.91
N CYS A 5 0.35 12.86 -11.59
CA CYS A 5 0.86 11.82 -10.69
C CYS A 5 -0.32 10.99 -10.20
N GLY A 6 -0.68 9.94 -10.94
CA GLY A 6 -1.84 9.11 -10.64
C GLY A 6 -1.84 8.54 -9.21
N PRO A 7 -3.02 8.15 -8.68
CA PRO A 7 -3.20 7.61 -7.33
C PRO A 7 -2.10 6.65 -6.86
N TYR A 8 -1.66 5.71 -7.71
CA TYR A 8 -0.65 4.72 -7.35
C TYR A 8 0.74 5.30 -7.06
N LEU A 9 1.13 6.40 -7.73
CA LEU A 9 2.40 7.10 -7.48
C LEU A 9 2.37 7.81 -6.13
N GLN A 10 1.21 8.34 -5.73
CA GLN A 10 1.03 8.99 -4.44
C GLN A 10 1.13 7.95 -3.31
N MET A 11 0.45 6.81 -3.47
CA MET A 11 0.55 5.70 -2.51
C MET A 11 1.97 5.14 -2.40
N GLY A 12 2.70 5.03 -3.51
CA GLY A 12 4.11 4.63 -3.49
C GLY A 12 5.00 5.60 -2.69
N LYS A 13 4.76 6.91 -2.80
CA LYS A 13 5.49 7.93 -2.01
C LYS A 13 5.12 7.85 -0.53
N LEU A 14 3.83 7.74 -0.21
CA LEU A 14 3.35 7.61 1.17
C LEU A 14 3.98 6.40 1.86
N ALA A 15 3.95 5.23 1.22
CA ALA A 15 4.57 4.02 1.75
C ALA A 15 6.06 4.20 2.06
N GLN A 16 6.81 4.87 1.18
CA GLN A 16 8.23 5.16 1.41
C GLN A 16 8.45 6.12 2.59
N GLN A 17 7.60 7.14 2.74
CA GLN A 17 7.67 8.08 3.86
C GLN A 17 7.40 7.39 5.19
N LEU A 18 6.34 6.58 5.27
CA LEU A 18 5.98 5.83 6.46
C LEU A 18 7.05 4.79 6.81
N ALA A 19 7.59 4.08 5.81
CA ALA A 19 8.70 3.14 6.01
C ALA A 19 9.98 3.83 6.52
N ASN A 20 10.25 5.06 6.06
CA ASN A 20 11.35 5.87 6.58
C ASN A 20 11.10 6.30 8.02
N HIS A 21 9.89 6.71 8.38
CA HIS A 21 9.53 7.10 9.75
C HIS A 21 9.63 5.92 10.71
N PHE A 22 9.01 4.79 10.39
CA PHE A 22 9.06 3.55 11.20
C PHE A 22 10.49 3.02 11.39
N GLN A 23 11.37 3.25 10.41
CA GLN A 23 12.78 2.87 10.48
C GLN A 23 13.63 3.85 11.31
N LYS A 24 13.22 5.12 11.44
CA LYS A 24 13.97 6.14 12.19
C LYS A 24 13.61 6.16 13.66
N ASP A 25 12.33 5.98 13.99
CA ASP A 25 11.85 5.99 15.37
C ASP A 25 11.48 4.58 15.83
N PRO A 26 12.27 3.99 16.73
CA PRO A 26 12.00 2.65 17.22
C PRO A 26 10.76 2.54 18.11
N ASN A 27 10.25 3.66 18.64
CA ASN A 27 9.07 3.71 19.49
C ASN A 27 7.77 3.79 18.70
N LEU A 28 7.84 4.02 17.38
CA LEU A 28 6.65 3.98 16.53
C LEU A 28 6.13 2.55 16.44
N ALA A 29 4.85 2.40 16.76
CA ALA A 29 4.10 1.19 16.49
C ALA A 29 3.84 1.05 14.99
N LEU A 30 3.85 -0.20 14.51
CA LEU A 30 3.60 -0.53 13.11
C LEU A 30 2.13 -0.29 12.74
N GLU A 31 1.21 -0.71 13.61
CA GLU A 31 -0.24 -0.75 13.34
C GLU A 31 -0.83 0.61 12.96
N PRO A 32 -0.57 1.73 13.67
CA PRO A 32 -1.18 3.01 13.31
C PRO A 32 -0.70 3.55 11.97
N LEU A 33 0.57 3.30 11.62
CA LEU A 33 1.14 3.72 10.35
C LEU A 33 0.60 2.88 9.19
N LEU A 34 0.38 1.58 9.43
CA LEU A 34 -0.23 0.68 8.46
C LEU A 34 -1.72 1.02 8.25
N ALA A 35 -2.46 1.29 9.33
CA ALA A 35 -3.86 1.69 9.28
C ALA A 35 -4.02 2.97 8.44
N HIS A 36 -3.22 3.99 8.73
CA HIS A 36 -3.24 5.23 7.95
C HIS A 36 -2.96 4.99 6.45
N PHE A 37 -2.00 4.14 6.12
CA PHE A 37 -1.74 3.79 4.73
C PHE A 37 -2.95 3.13 4.06
N MET A 38 -3.60 2.17 4.74
CA MET A 38 -4.76 1.47 4.19
C MET A 38 -6.00 2.38 4.07
N GLU A 39 -6.20 3.32 4.99
CA GLU A 39 -7.25 4.34 4.87
C GLU A 39 -7.12 5.15 3.58
N GLU A 40 -5.90 5.59 3.26
CA GLU A 40 -5.61 6.31 2.00
C GLU A 40 -5.81 5.42 0.76
N VAL A 41 -5.50 4.11 0.84
CA VAL A 41 -5.82 3.14 -0.22
C VAL A 41 -7.32 3.09 -0.46
N GLU A 42 -8.13 2.95 0.60
CA GLU A 42 -9.59 2.88 0.48
C GLU A 42 -10.21 4.16 -0.07
N VAL A 43 -9.70 5.33 0.31
CA VAL A 43 -10.14 6.62 -0.26
C VAL A 43 -9.92 6.63 -1.78
N ASN A 44 -8.76 6.16 -2.24
CA ASN A 44 -8.46 6.09 -3.67
C ASN A 44 -9.31 5.02 -4.40
N LEU A 45 -9.56 3.89 -3.77
CA LEU A 45 -10.46 2.85 -4.32
C LEU A 45 -11.90 3.35 -4.46
N ALA A 46 -12.40 4.10 -3.47
CA ALA A 46 -13.74 4.68 -3.52
C ALA A 46 -13.88 5.80 -4.55
N ALA A 47 -12.78 6.51 -4.85
CA ALA A 47 -12.76 7.61 -5.81
C ALA A 47 -12.55 7.16 -7.27
N ASP A 48 -11.95 5.99 -7.51
CA ASP A 48 -11.61 5.50 -8.85
C ASP A 48 -12.66 4.53 -9.41
N THR A 49 -13.13 4.78 -10.62
CA THR A 49 -14.25 4.04 -11.23
C THR A 49 -13.88 2.81 -12.05
N PHE A 50 -12.61 2.41 -12.30
CA PHE A 50 -12.44 1.34 -13.31
C PHE A 50 -11.32 0.30 -13.20
N ASP A 51 -10.41 0.32 -12.21
CA ASP A 51 -9.47 -0.80 -12.02
C ASP A 51 -8.88 -0.92 -10.60
N HIS A 52 -9.69 -1.41 -9.65
CA HIS A 52 -9.26 -1.61 -8.26
C HIS A 52 -8.11 -2.61 -8.14
N ALA A 53 -8.17 -3.71 -8.87
CA ALA A 53 -7.13 -4.74 -8.86
C ALA A 53 -5.80 -4.22 -9.44
N GLY A 54 -5.83 -3.55 -10.60
CA GLY A 54 -4.65 -2.97 -11.20
C GLY A 54 -4.06 -1.83 -10.37
N PHE A 55 -4.90 -1.04 -9.68
CA PHE A 55 -4.44 -0.05 -8.71
C PHE A 55 -3.64 -0.69 -7.57
N ILE A 56 -4.20 -1.71 -6.90
CA ILE A 56 -3.53 -2.41 -5.80
C ILE A 56 -2.23 -3.07 -6.30
N GLN A 57 -2.23 -3.72 -7.46
CA GLN A 57 -1.02 -4.35 -8.04
C GLN A 57 0.10 -3.33 -8.33
N ARG A 58 -0.25 -2.16 -8.88
CA ARG A 58 0.72 -1.10 -9.20
C ARG A 58 1.36 -0.49 -7.96
N ILE A 59 0.71 -0.56 -6.80
CA ILE A 59 1.28 -0.17 -5.51
C ILE A 59 2.15 -1.30 -4.95
N GLN A 60 1.63 -2.53 -4.96
CA GLN A 60 2.25 -3.66 -4.28
C GLN A 60 3.62 -4.04 -4.87
N ASN A 61 3.74 -4.04 -6.21
CA ASN A 61 4.98 -4.47 -6.89
C ASN A 61 6.22 -3.65 -6.47
N PRO A 62 6.18 -2.30 -6.50
CA PRO A 62 7.26 -1.47 -5.95
C PRO A 62 7.59 -1.74 -4.48
N LEU A 63 6.59 -2.01 -3.64
CA LEU A 63 6.81 -2.29 -2.22
C LEU A 63 7.52 -3.62 -1.99
N LYS A 64 7.13 -4.68 -2.73
CA LYS A 64 7.82 -5.97 -2.73
C LYS A 64 9.29 -5.82 -3.14
N ILE A 65 9.56 -5.08 -4.21
CA ILE A 65 10.93 -4.80 -4.68
C ILE A 65 11.72 -4.05 -3.60
N ALA A 66 11.13 -3.00 -3.00
CA ALA A 66 11.79 -2.22 -1.96
C ALA A 66 12.06 -3.04 -0.68
N ALA A 67 11.17 -3.96 -0.32
CA ALA A 67 11.34 -4.87 0.81
C ALA A 67 12.49 -5.86 0.60
N ASN A 68 12.65 -6.35 -0.65
CA ASN A 68 13.74 -7.24 -1.02
C ASN A 68 15.08 -6.52 -1.15
N ALA A 69 15.09 -5.28 -1.61
CA ALA A 69 16.29 -4.49 -1.80
C ALA A 69 16.84 -3.87 -0.50
N THR A 70 16.04 -3.77 0.56
CA THR A 70 16.48 -3.12 1.80
C THR A 70 17.22 -4.06 2.75
N GLY A 71 18.41 -3.66 3.19
CA GLY A 71 19.14 -4.33 4.28
C GLY A 71 18.67 -3.96 5.69
N LYS A 72 17.61 -3.15 5.84
CA LYS A 72 17.14 -2.65 7.14
C LYS A 72 15.94 -3.47 7.65
N PRO A 73 16.07 -4.25 8.74
CA PRO A 73 15.02 -5.17 9.18
C PRO A 73 13.67 -4.51 9.48
N ARG A 74 13.64 -3.39 10.21
CA ARG A 74 12.38 -2.66 10.51
C ARG A 74 11.69 -2.13 9.26
N ARG A 75 12.48 -1.57 8.32
CA ARG A 75 11.92 -1.09 7.05
C ARG A 75 11.33 -2.24 6.25
N LYS A 76 12.04 -3.37 6.19
CA LYS A 76 11.57 -4.60 5.52
C LYS A 76 10.27 -5.10 6.14
N GLN A 77 10.20 -5.23 7.46
CA GLN A 77 9.00 -5.63 8.19
C GLN A 77 7.80 -4.75 7.82
N PHE A 78 7.99 -3.44 7.82
CA PHE A 78 6.93 -2.50 7.51
C PHE A 78 6.44 -2.60 6.05
N LEU A 79 7.37 -2.69 5.09
CA LEU A 79 7.03 -2.84 3.68
C LEU A 79 6.32 -4.17 3.39
N LEU A 80 6.72 -5.25 4.07
CA LEU A 80 6.03 -6.54 3.95
C LEU A 80 4.63 -6.49 4.56
N ALA A 81 4.45 -5.86 5.73
CA ALA A 81 3.12 -5.69 6.33
C ALA A 81 2.16 -4.92 5.42
N MET A 82 2.64 -3.88 4.73
CA MET A 82 1.85 -3.18 3.69
C MET A 82 1.50 -4.09 2.52
N VAL A 83 2.45 -4.89 2.04
CA VAL A 83 2.23 -5.84 0.96
C VAL A 83 1.17 -6.89 1.34
N ASP A 84 1.22 -7.39 2.56
CA ASP A 84 0.28 -8.38 3.09
C ASP A 84 -1.13 -7.79 3.27
N ALA A 85 -1.24 -6.57 3.79
CA ALA A 85 -2.53 -5.86 3.86
C ALA A 85 -3.14 -5.62 2.47
N LEU A 86 -2.32 -5.24 1.48
CA LEU A 86 -2.76 -5.09 0.10
C LEU A 86 -3.16 -6.43 -0.56
N ASN A 87 -2.51 -7.55 -0.19
CA ASN A 87 -2.94 -8.88 -0.64
C ASN A 87 -4.32 -9.23 -0.10
N GLY A 88 -4.55 -9.06 1.21
CA GLY A 88 -5.87 -9.31 1.81
C GLY A 88 -6.96 -8.46 1.15
N ARG A 89 -6.65 -7.18 0.87
CA ARG A 89 -7.58 -6.32 0.16
C ARG A 89 -7.83 -6.75 -1.30
N MET A 90 -6.81 -7.24 -2.00
CA MET A 90 -6.97 -7.81 -3.34
C MET A 90 -7.91 -9.01 -3.34
N GLU A 91 -7.77 -9.90 -2.36
CA GLU A 91 -8.62 -11.09 -2.23
C GLU A 91 -10.09 -10.69 -2.02
N GLU A 92 -10.36 -9.63 -1.27
CA GLU A 92 -11.71 -9.07 -1.12
C GLU A 92 -12.25 -8.47 -2.42
N VAL A 93 -11.42 -7.72 -3.15
CA VAL A 93 -11.80 -7.13 -4.46
C VAL A 93 -12.12 -8.23 -5.48
N GLN A 94 -11.35 -9.32 -5.48
CA GLN A 94 -11.56 -10.46 -6.39
C GLN A 94 -12.72 -11.36 -5.96
N GLY A 95 -12.87 -11.64 -4.65
CA GLY A 95 -13.95 -12.47 -4.11
C GLY A 95 -15.31 -11.76 -4.10
N GLY A 96 -15.34 -10.43 -4.11
CA GLY A 96 -16.57 -9.64 -4.26
C GLY A 96 -17.17 -9.67 -5.68
N GLN A 97 -16.43 -10.10 -6.70
CA GLN A 97 -16.94 -10.23 -8.07
C GLN A 97 -17.72 -11.53 -8.33
N GLU A 98 -17.62 -12.56 -7.48
CA GLU A 98 -18.27 -13.87 -7.71
C GLU A 98 -19.68 -14.00 -7.09
N LEU A 99 -20.14 -13.03 -6.29
CA LEU A 99 -21.43 -13.12 -5.57
C LEU A 99 -22.61 -12.37 -6.24
N ASN A 100 -22.45 -11.90 -7.48
CA ASN A 100 -23.51 -11.25 -8.27
C ASN A 100 -23.80 -12.03 -9.57
N VAL A 101 -24.14 -13.31 -9.47
CA VAL A 101 -24.65 -14.13 -10.58
C VAL A 101 -25.99 -14.76 -10.22
#